data_AF-A0A520IHL6-F1
#
_entry.id   AF-A0A520IHL6-F1
#
_cell.length_a   1.000
_cell.length_b   1.000
_cell.length_c   1.000
_cell.angle_alpha   90.00
_cell.angle_beta   90.00
_cell.angle_gamma   90.00
#
_symmetry.space_group_name_H-M   'P 1'
#
loop_
_entity.id
_entity.type
_entity.pdbx_description
1 polymer ?
#
loop_
_entity_poly.entity_id
_entity_poly.type
_entity_poly.pdbx_seq_one_letter_code
_entity_poly.pdbx_strand_id
1 'polypeptide(L)'
;MSRTRIIKGSYTKVSEKGHHMYSNESIITNALNWISEVGEKIGVTYGNPGTSPSMQIPAKCIVHFRPKKGWLGEDFGFDWMRLGDTNLITGSGAVFGDSRYETIVAKQYSDAAFTVLETDPNQYNGKFKPDSALFSSLKNVYAKQTISWRAAVNSAGATVAEDYFCSWLSLFPKEIKNAAGNNVPSGFSNTKATLSLIIDIEEEPDLLRFEDNENFLITPKEISVTGKGKGKHGFTDHITIECLKEF
;
A
#
# COMPACT_ATOMS: atom_id res chain seq x y z
N MET A 1 7.31 -4.61 30.29
CA MET A 1 7.35 -5.99 30.81
C MET A 1 6.49 -6.86 29.90
N SER A 2 7.08 -7.71 29.04
CA SER A 2 6.32 -8.73 28.33
C SER A 2 6.18 -9.97 29.23
N ARG A 3 5.00 -10.59 29.24
CA ARG A 3 4.77 -11.88 29.89
C ARG A 3 4.33 -12.86 28.82
N THR A 4 5.26 -13.67 28.33
CA THR A 4 4.95 -14.76 27.41
C THR A 4 4.54 -15.97 28.22
N ARG A 5 3.32 -16.49 28.00
CA ARG A 5 2.82 -17.72 28.61
C ARG A 5 2.62 -18.76 27.52
N ILE A 6 3.45 -19.80 27.52
CA ILE A 6 3.36 -20.94 26.60
C ILE A 6 2.87 -22.14 27.41
N ILE A 7 1.76 -22.75 26.99
CA ILE A 7 1.15 -23.90 27.69
C ILE A 7 1.17 -25.09 26.72
N LYS A 8 1.81 -26.20 27.13
CA LYS A 8 1.92 -27.45 26.34
C LYS A 8 0.73 -28.41 26.55
N GLY A 9 -0.34 -27.95 27.19
CA GLY A 9 -1.55 -28.72 27.52
C GLY A 9 -2.81 -27.87 27.36
N SER A 10 -3.92 -28.29 27.96
CA SER A 10 -5.17 -27.53 27.94
C SER A 10 -5.04 -26.25 28.78
N TYR A 11 -5.52 -25.13 28.23
CA TYR A 11 -5.64 -23.87 28.93
C TYR A 11 -7.11 -23.50 29.07
N THR A 12 -7.57 -23.34 30.31
CA THR A 12 -8.93 -22.88 30.61
C THR A 12 -8.84 -21.61 31.43
N LYS A 13 -9.42 -20.52 30.92
CA LYS A 13 -9.62 -19.27 31.66
C LYS A 13 -11.11 -19.02 31.80
N VAL A 14 -11.58 -18.99 33.04
CA VAL A 14 -12.97 -18.65 33.38
C VAL A 14 -12.97 -17.28 34.04
N SER A 15 -13.86 -16.40 33.61
CA SER A 15 -14.13 -15.12 34.27
C SER A 15 -15.59 -15.06 34.69
N GLU A 16 -15.84 -14.66 35.93
CA GLU A 16 -17.18 -14.60 36.54
C GLU A 16 -18.06 -13.46 35.99
N LYS A 17 -17.46 -12.49 35.28
CA LYS A 17 -18.12 -11.29 34.72
C LYS A 17 -17.61 -11.04 33.29
N GLY A 18 -17.79 -9.81 32.78
CA GLY A 18 -17.32 -9.40 31.45
C GLY A 18 -15.84 -9.72 31.20
N HIS A 19 -15.57 -10.28 30.02
CA HIS A 19 -14.22 -10.57 29.53
C HIS A 19 -13.86 -9.59 28.42
N HIS A 20 -12.76 -8.86 28.58
CA HIS A 20 -12.25 -7.94 27.56
C HIS A 20 -10.83 -8.35 27.16
N MET A 21 -10.57 -8.39 25.85
CA MET A 21 -9.24 -8.63 25.29
C MET A 21 -8.83 -7.38 24.50
N TYR A 22 -7.69 -6.80 24.87
CA TYR A 22 -7.12 -5.62 24.20
C TYR A 22 -5.74 -5.98 23.67
N SER A 23 -5.40 -5.51 22.46
CA SER A 23 -4.11 -5.74 21.84
C SER A 23 -3.70 -4.51 21.02
N ASN A 24 -2.40 -4.22 21.00
CA ASN A 24 -1.82 -3.22 20.11
C ASN A 24 -1.55 -3.77 18.69
N GLU A 25 -1.73 -5.09 18.51
CA GLU A 25 -1.57 -5.82 17.26
C GLU A 25 -2.72 -6.84 17.07
N SER A 26 -2.68 -7.66 16.03
CA SER A 26 -3.66 -8.72 15.79
C SER A 26 -3.76 -9.69 16.97
N ILE A 27 -4.99 -9.96 17.43
CA ILE A 27 -5.27 -11.10 18.31
C ILE A 27 -5.56 -12.29 17.39
N ILE A 28 -4.66 -13.27 17.37
CA ILE A 28 -4.81 -14.49 16.57
C ILE A 28 -5.18 -15.65 17.49
N THR A 29 -6.39 -16.19 17.33
CA THR A 29 -6.84 -17.40 18.01
C THR A 29 -6.92 -18.54 17.01
N ASN A 30 -6.12 -19.58 17.18
CA ASN A 30 -6.11 -20.77 16.33
C ASN A 30 -6.51 -22.01 17.15
N ALA A 31 -7.34 -22.89 16.59
CA ALA A 31 -7.67 -24.19 17.18
C ALA A 31 -7.68 -25.28 16.10
N LEU A 32 -7.26 -26.50 16.45
CA LEU A 32 -7.19 -27.63 15.52
C LEU A 32 -8.57 -28.17 15.12
N ASN A 33 -9.57 -28.07 16.00
CA ASN A 33 -10.90 -28.66 15.76
C ASN A 33 -11.99 -27.59 15.57
N TRP A 34 -12.24 -26.76 16.58
CA TRP A 34 -13.23 -25.68 16.49
C TRP A 34 -12.96 -24.58 17.52
N ILE A 35 -13.46 -23.39 17.23
CA ILE A 35 -13.54 -22.24 18.15
C ILE A 35 -15.02 -21.90 18.28
N SER A 36 -15.54 -21.74 19.50
CA SER A 36 -16.91 -21.24 19.72
C SER A 36 -16.88 -20.12 20.74
N GLU A 37 -17.51 -19.01 20.38
CA GLU A 37 -17.74 -17.87 21.25
C GLU A 37 -19.24 -17.62 21.29
N VAL A 38 -19.85 -17.84 22.45
CA VAL A 38 -21.31 -17.75 22.63
C VAL A 38 -21.61 -16.63 23.61
N GLY A 39 -22.23 -15.56 23.12
CA GLY A 39 -22.78 -14.49 23.96
C GLY A 39 -24.22 -14.81 24.35
N GLU A 40 -24.54 -14.82 25.65
CA GLU A 40 -25.90 -15.17 26.12
C GLU A 40 -26.99 -14.12 25.82
N LYS A 41 -26.65 -12.86 25.54
CA LYS A 41 -27.65 -11.77 25.42
C LYS A 41 -27.51 -10.86 24.19
N ILE A 42 -26.32 -10.71 23.64
CA ILE A 42 -26.03 -9.88 22.47
C ILE A 42 -25.11 -10.75 21.62
N GLY A 43 -25.47 -10.97 20.35
CA GLY A 43 -24.63 -11.72 19.41
C GLY A 43 -23.21 -11.13 19.35
N VAL A 44 -22.24 -11.95 18.98
CA VAL A 44 -20.85 -11.50 18.79
C VAL A 44 -20.80 -10.59 17.56
N THR A 45 -20.87 -9.28 17.76
CA THR A 45 -20.59 -8.28 16.72
C THR A 45 -19.19 -7.74 16.91
N TYR A 46 -18.29 -8.20 16.04
CA TYR A 46 -17.06 -7.49 15.76
C TYR A 46 -17.44 -6.25 14.94
N GLY A 47 -17.68 -5.13 15.62
CA GLY A 47 -17.80 -3.84 14.96
C GLY A 47 -16.60 -3.57 14.04
N ASN A 48 -16.65 -2.50 13.25
CA ASN A 48 -15.52 -2.16 12.40
C ASN A 48 -14.24 -2.01 13.26
N PRO A 49 -13.11 -2.64 12.87
CA PRO A 49 -11.86 -2.43 13.56
C PRO A 49 -11.60 -0.92 13.70
N GLY A 50 -11.20 -0.49 14.88
CA GLY A 50 -10.74 0.88 15.08
C GLY A 50 -9.61 1.19 14.11
N THR A 51 -9.48 2.44 13.68
CA THR A 51 -8.34 2.86 12.87
C THR A 51 -7.05 2.61 13.63
N SER A 52 -6.20 1.72 13.11
CA SER A 52 -4.84 1.51 13.60
C SER A 52 -4.11 2.87 13.69
N PRO A 53 -3.29 3.12 14.73
CA PRO A 53 -2.41 4.28 14.74
C PRO A 53 -1.62 4.31 13.43
N SER A 54 -1.71 5.40 12.67
CA SER A 54 -0.96 5.51 11.42
C SER A 54 0.54 5.54 11.74
N MET A 55 1.33 4.74 11.04
CA MET A 55 2.79 4.85 11.10
C MET A 55 3.17 6.26 10.66
N GLN A 56 3.99 6.95 11.45
CA GLN A 56 4.40 8.32 11.16
C GLN A 56 5.75 8.33 10.45
N ILE A 57 5.87 9.16 9.41
CA ILE A 57 7.12 9.43 8.71
C ILE A 57 7.66 10.78 9.19
N PRO A 58 8.68 10.79 10.06
CA PRO A 58 9.31 12.03 10.52
C PRO A 58 10.30 12.61 9.49
N ALA A 59 10.75 11.80 8.54
CA ALA A 59 11.72 12.21 7.53
C ALA A 59 11.16 13.35 6.66
N LYS A 60 11.97 14.40 6.46
CA LYS A 60 11.63 15.58 5.66
C LYS A 60 11.99 15.44 4.17
N CYS A 61 12.43 14.26 3.76
CA CYS A 61 12.59 13.89 2.37
C CYS A 61 11.79 12.61 2.12
N ILE A 62 10.82 12.67 1.21
CA ILE A 62 9.89 11.57 0.93
C ILE A 62 10.14 11.07 -0.49
N VAL A 63 10.23 9.76 -0.66
CA VAL A 63 10.41 9.13 -1.97
C VAL A 63 9.12 8.42 -2.38
N HIS A 64 8.61 8.78 -3.55
CA HIS A 64 7.48 8.12 -4.18
C HIS A 64 7.94 7.33 -5.40
N PHE A 65 7.67 6.03 -5.40
CA PHE A 65 7.96 5.17 -6.54
C PHE A 65 6.85 5.29 -7.58
N ARG A 66 7.23 5.43 -8.85
CA ARG A 66 6.35 5.46 -10.00
C ARG A 66 6.84 4.46 -11.05
N PRO A 67 5.96 3.93 -11.90
CA PRO A 67 6.40 3.08 -12.99
C PRO A 67 7.30 3.86 -13.95
N LYS A 68 8.02 3.14 -14.83
CA LYS A 68 8.82 3.77 -15.89
C LYS A 68 7.96 4.64 -16.81
N LYS A 69 8.61 5.59 -17.47
CA LYS A 69 7.98 6.37 -18.54
C LYS A 69 7.44 5.43 -19.62
N GLY A 70 6.19 5.63 -20.01
CA GLY A 70 5.53 4.81 -21.02
C GLY A 70 5.13 3.41 -20.58
N TRP A 71 5.11 3.11 -19.28
CA TRP A 71 4.59 1.84 -18.77
C TRP A 71 3.09 1.67 -19.09
N LEU A 72 2.73 0.52 -19.65
CA LEU A 72 1.36 0.17 -20.06
C LEU A 72 0.77 -1.00 -19.25
N GLY A 73 1.48 -1.50 -18.24
CA GLY A 73 1.06 -2.66 -17.45
C GLY A 73 1.61 -4.01 -17.90
N GLU A 74 2.47 -4.04 -18.92
CA GLU A 74 2.91 -5.29 -19.56
C GLU A 74 4.24 -5.85 -19.01
N ASP A 75 5.17 -4.98 -18.60
CA ASP A 75 6.54 -5.39 -18.26
C ASP A 75 6.69 -5.99 -16.85
N PHE A 76 5.91 -5.48 -15.90
CA PHE A 76 5.92 -5.87 -14.49
C PHE A 76 4.65 -5.35 -13.82
N GLY A 77 4.22 -6.01 -12.75
CA GLY A 77 3.07 -5.55 -11.97
C GLY A 77 3.48 -4.38 -11.10
N PHE A 78 2.76 -3.27 -11.19
CA PHE A 78 3.00 -2.10 -10.34
C PHE A 78 1.68 -1.43 -10.01
N ASP A 79 1.49 -1.10 -8.73
CA ASP A 79 0.32 -0.39 -8.27
C ASP A 79 0.70 0.70 -7.29
N TRP A 80 -0.02 1.82 -7.33
CA TRP A 80 0.21 2.98 -6.48
C TRP A 80 -1.08 3.76 -6.31
N MET A 81 -1.18 4.51 -5.21
CA MET A 81 -2.24 5.51 -5.06
C MET A 81 -2.07 6.56 -6.16
N ARG A 82 -3.01 6.61 -7.12
CA ARG A 82 -2.93 7.54 -8.25
C ARG A 82 -3.24 8.96 -7.81
N LEU A 83 -2.23 9.82 -7.86
CA LEU A 83 -2.31 11.22 -7.45
C LEU A 83 -2.29 12.18 -8.65
N GLY A 84 -2.13 11.67 -9.87
CA GLY A 84 -2.01 12.49 -11.07
C GLY A 84 -0.71 13.30 -11.11
N ASP A 85 0.37 12.74 -10.59
CA ASP A 85 1.68 13.39 -10.41
C ASP A 85 2.77 12.84 -11.32
N THR A 86 2.47 11.85 -12.16
CA THR A 86 3.44 11.27 -13.09
C THR A 86 3.88 12.22 -14.20
N ASN A 87 3.20 13.36 -14.39
CA ASN A 87 3.68 14.41 -15.28
C ASN A 87 5.08 14.95 -14.89
N LEU A 88 5.44 14.90 -13.60
CA LEU A 88 6.76 15.28 -13.10
C LEU A 88 7.88 14.39 -13.62
N ILE A 89 7.57 13.13 -13.97
CA ILE A 89 8.56 12.16 -14.49
C ILE A 89 8.49 11.97 -16.01
N THR A 90 7.41 12.40 -16.67
CA THR A 90 7.30 12.27 -18.14
C THR A 90 7.64 13.56 -18.88
N GLY A 91 7.48 14.72 -18.23
CA GLY A 91 7.71 16.07 -18.75
C GLY A 91 6.50 16.73 -19.43
N SER A 92 5.44 16.00 -19.75
CA SER A 92 4.28 16.57 -20.47
C SER A 92 2.98 15.78 -20.40
N GLY A 93 2.98 14.52 -19.94
CA GLY A 93 1.78 13.67 -19.90
C GLY A 93 1.70 12.75 -18.69
N ALA A 94 0.54 12.21 -18.38
CA ALA A 94 0.45 11.18 -17.35
C ALA A 94 1.01 9.86 -17.88
N VAL A 95 1.59 9.01 -17.01
CA VAL A 95 1.71 7.58 -17.33
C VAL A 95 0.30 7.01 -17.49
N PHE A 96 0.18 5.96 -18.31
CA PHE A 96 -1.09 5.30 -18.57
C PHE A 96 -1.91 5.06 -17.30
N GLY A 97 -3.12 5.60 -17.31
CA GLY A 97 -4.09 5.47 -16.24
C GLY A 97 -3.85 6.31 -15.00
N ASP A 98 -2.81 7.16 -14.88
CA ASP A 98 -2.56 8.02 -13.69
C ASP A 98 -3.58 9.18 -13.59
N SER A 99 -4.84 8.81 -13.38
CA SER A 99 -5.93 9.71 -13.01
C SER A 99 -6.12 9.64 -11.50
N ARG A 100 -6.36 10.80 -10.87
CA ARG A 100 -6.54 10.91 -9.43
C ARG A 100 -7.63 9.95 -8.96
N TYR A 101 -7.31 8.99 -8.11
CA TYR A 101 -8.30 8.04 -7.59
C TYR A 101 -9.46 8.74 -6.88
N GLU A 102 -9.18 9.87 -6.22
CA GLU A 102 -10.20 10.74 -5.62
C GLU A 102 -11.34 11.12 -6.59
N THR A 103 -11.04 11.25 -7.89
CA THR A 103 -12.02 11.69 -8.89
C THR A 103 -12.60 10.54 -9.72
N ILE A 104 -12.05 9.33 -9.63
CA ILE A 104 -12.47 8.18 -10.46
C ILE A 104 -12.97 6.98 -9.67
N VAL A 105 -12.67 6.87 -8.38
CA VAL A 105 -13.25 5.84 -7.52
C VAL A 105 -14.72 6.18 -7.30
N ALA A 106 -15.59 5.36 -7.88
CA ALA A 106 -16.99 5.70 -8.08
C ALA A 106 -17.92 4.52 -7.82
N LYS A 107 -19.18 4.84 -7.53
CA LYS A 107 -20.30 3.91 -7.65
C LYS A 107 -20.87 3.97 -9.06
N GLN A 108 -21.41 2.84 -9.51
CA GLN A 108 -22.10 2.73 -10.79
C GLN A 108 -23.61 2.78 -10.60
N TYR A 109 -24.29 3.45 -11.51
CA TYR A 109 -25.74 3.63 -11.53
C TYR A 109 -26.28 3.30 -12.92
N SER A 110 -27.50 2.78 -12.99
CA SER A 110 -28.15 2.48 -14.27
C SER A 110 -28.78 3.73 -14.91
N ASP A 111 -29.01 4.79 -14.14
CA ASP A 111 -29.63 6.04 -14.57
C ASP A 111 -28.70 7.26 -14.47
N ALA A 112 -28.96 8.27 -15.30
CA ALA A 112 -28.18 9.51 -15.32
C ALA A 112 -28.43 10.44 -14.11
N ALA A 113 -29.50 10.21 -13.34
CA ALA A 113 -29.77 10.97 -12.13
C ALA A 113 -29.07 10.37 -10.89
N PHE A 114 -28.36 9.24 -11.05
CA PHE A 114 -27.64 8.54 -9.99
C PHE A 114 -28.55 8.11 -8.82
N THR A 115 -29.72 7.56 -9.14
CA THR A 115 -30.74 7.18 -8.16
C THR A 115 -30.84 5.66 -7.96
N VAL A 116 -30.54 4.87 -9.00
CA VAL A 116 -30.61 3.42 -8.99
C VAL A 116 -29.20 2.85 -9.03
N LEU A 117 -28.71 2.42 -7.87
CA LEU A 117 -27.40 1.80 -7.72
C LEU A 117 -27.36 0.48 -8.51
N GLU A 118 -26.33 0.31 -9.33
CA GLU A 118 -26.05 -0.96 -9.99
C GLU A 118 -25.46 -1.95 -8.98
N THR A 119 -25.96 -3.19 -8.99
CA THR A 119 -25.58 -4.24 -8.03
C THR A 119 -25.01 -5.48 -8.70
N ASP A 120 -25.18 -5.63 -10.02
CA ASP A 120 -24.53 -6.70 -10.79
C ASP A 120 -23.03 -6.38 -10.97
N PRO A 121 -22.13 -7.19 -10.40
CA PRO A 121 -20.69 -6.97 -10.53
C PRO A 121 -20.18 -7.11 -11.98
N ASN A 122 -20.96 -7.73 -12.87
CA ASN A 122 -20.58 -7.90 -14.28
C ASN A 122 -21.11 -6.80 -15.19
N GLN A 123 -21.91 -5.86 -14.66
CA GLN A 123 -22.44 -4.78 -15.48
C GLN A 123 -21.34 -3.75 -15.77
N TYR A 124 -20.89 -3.68 -17.01
CA TYR A 124 -19.81 -2.77 -17.43
C TYR A 124 -20.33 -1.44 -17.98
N ASN A 125 -21.61 -1.38 -18.37
CA ASN A 125 -22.21 -0.18 -18.93
C ASN A 125 -23.06 0.54 -17.87
N GLY A 126 -22.81 1.83 -17.66
CA GLY A 126 -23.52 2.59 -16.65
C GLY A 126 -23.04 4.03 -16.53
N LYS A 127 -23.53 4.70 -15.48
CA LYS A 127 -23.14 6.05 -15.10
C LYS A 127 -22.35 6.00 -13.80
N PHE A 128 -21.17 6.62 -13.80
CA PHE A 128 -20.27 6.59 -12.66
C PHE A 128 -20.31 7.92 -11.92
N LYS A 129 -20.44 7.84 -10.59
CA LYS A 129 -20.37 9.01 -9.70
C LYS A 129 -19.29 8.78 -8.64
N PRO A 130 -18.28 9.66 -8.55
CA PRO A 130 -17.24 9.56 -7.52
C PRO A 130 -17.86 9.47 -6.12
N ASP A 131 -17.29 8.59 -5.30
CA ASP A 131 -17.79 8.33 -3.95
C ASP A 131 -16.64 8.44 -2.94
N SER A 132 -16.73 9.45 -2.07
CA SER A 132 -15.68 9.76 -1.09
C SER A 132 -15.50 8.68 -0.03
N ALA A 133 -16.55 7.90 0.27
CA ALA A 133 -16.46 6.78 1.21
C ALA A 133 -15.73 5.59 0.58
N LEU A 134 -16.00 5.25 -0.69
CA LEU A 134 -15.22 4.25 -1.42
C LEU A 134 -13.76 4.65 -1.56
N PHE A 135 -13.48 5.90 -1.89
CA PHE A 135 -12.10 6.41 -1.93
C PHE A 135 -11.43 6.30 -0.56
N SER A 136 -12.13 6.64 0.52
CA SER A 136 -11.61 6.50 1.88
C SER A 136 -11.33 5.04 2.26
N SER A 137 -12.16 4.10 1.80
CA SER A 137 -11.90 2.67 1.96
C SER A 137 -10.68 2.22 1.17
N LEU A 138 -10.52 2.69 -0.08
CA LEU A 138 -9.36 2.37 -0.91
C LEU A 138 -8.05 2.84 -0.25
N LYS A 139 -8.03 4.04 0.33
CA LYS A 139 -6.85 4.55 1.07
C LYS A 139 -6.36 3.60 2.16
N ASN A 140 -7.26 2.84 2.78
CA ASN A 140 -6.89 1.89 3.83
C ASN A 140 -6.21 0.61 3.29
N VAL A 141 -6.35 0.33 1.98
CA VAL A 141 -5.68 -0.81 1.33
C VAL A 141 -4.17 -0.54 1.13
N TYR A 142 -3.79 0.71 0.89
CA TYR A 142 -2.42 1.10 0.51
C TYR A 142 -1.42 1.29 1.68
N ALA A 143 -1.56 0.52 2.77
CA ALA A 143 -0.66 0.57 3.94
C ALA A 143 -0.26 2.00 4.34
N LYS A 144 -1.27 2.88 4.47
CA LYS A 144 -1.07 4.32 4.62
C LYS A 144 -0.19 4.68 5.83
N GLN A 145 0.67 5.67 5.63
CA GLN A 145 1.50 6.28 6.66
C GLN A 145 1.22 7.79 6.70
N THR A 146 1.51 8.47 7.80
CA THR A 146 1.24 9.90 7.96
C THR A 146 2.54 10.70 7.95
N ILE A 147 2.61 11.72 7.10
CA ILE A 147 3.73 12.67 7.05
C ILE A 147 3.50 13.72 8.14
N SER A 148 4.15 13.55 9.30
CA SER A 148 3.80 14.27 10.53
C SER A 148 4.00 15.78 10.46
N TRP A 149 4.91 16.25 9.61
CA TRP A 149 5.29 17.65 9.46
C TRP A 149 4.53 18.40 8.36
N ARG A 150 3.73 17.70 7.54
CA ARG A 150 3.06 18.30 6.39
C ARG A 150 1.55 18.38 6.58
N ALA A 151 1.03 19.59 6.44
CA ALA A 151 -0.40 19.86 6.45
C ALA A 151 -1.01 19.66 5.05
N ALA A 152 -2.13 18.96 4.99
CA ALA A 152 -3.03 18.83 3.85
C ALA A 152 -4.43 19.30 4.25
N VAL A 153 -5.23 19.76 3.30
CA VAL A 153 -6.64 20.09 3.54
C VAL A 153 -7.47 18.90 3.11
N ASN A 154 -8.25 18.32 4.02
CA ASN A 154 -9.16 17.22 3.68
C ASN A 154 -10.39 17.73 2.92
N SER A 155 -11.20 16.82 2.39
CA SER A 155 -12.42 17.16 1.63
C SER A 155 -13.49 17.91 2.45
N ALA A 156 -13.35 17.98 3.78
CA ALA A 156 -14.20 18.76 4.68
C ALA A 156 -13.62 20.17 4.99
N GLY A 157 -12.51 20.55 4.36
CA GLY A 157 -11.85 21.85 4.57
C GLY A 157 -10.99 21.93 5.84
N ALA A 158 -10.82 20.83 6.56
CA ALA A 158 -9.99 20.79 7.77
C ALA A 158 -8.52 20.50 7.42
N THR A 159 -7.62 21.19 8.11
CA THR A 159 -6.18 20.91 8.05
C THR A 159 -5.88 19.61 8.80
N VAL A 160 -5.37 18.63 8.06
CA VAL A 160 -4.94 17.31 8.55
C VAL A 160 -3.50 17.05 8.14
N ALA A 161 -2.85 16.04 8.70
CA ALA A 161 -1.55 15.61 8.18
C ALA A 161 -1.71 14.92 6.81
N GLU A 162 -0.73 15.06 5.93
CA GLU A 162 -0.74 14.39 4.63
C GLU A 162 -0.49 12.87 4.78
N ASP A 163 -1.24 12.07 4.01
CA ASP A 163 -1.07 10.62 3.94
C ASP A 163 -0.02 10.25 2.86
N TYR A 164 0.91 9.38 3.22
CA TYR A 164 1.78 8.66 2.30
C TYR A 164 1.23 7.26 2.03
N PHE A 165 1.27 6.83 0.78
CA PHE A 165 0.78 5.52 0.35
C PHE A 165 1.93 4.70 -0.23
N CYS A 166 2.16 3.50 0.29
CA CYS A 166 3.18 2.60 -0.21
C CYS A 166 2.77 2.06 -1.59
N SER A 167 3.66 2.19 -2.58
CA SER A 167 3.49 1.53 -3.88
C SER A 167 3.80 0.05 -3.76
N TRP A 168 3.16 -0.77 -4.60
CA TRP A 168 3.38 -2.22 -4.69
C TRP A 168 4.07 -2.56 -6.00
N LEU A 169 5.04 -3.46 -5.93
CA LEU A 169 5.78 -3.99 -7.07
C LEU A 169 5.65 -5.52 -7.05
N SER A 170 5.32 -6.09 -8.21
CA SER A 170 5.27 -7.52 -8.43
C SER A 170 6.25 -7.90 -9.53
N LEU A 171 7.22 -8.74 -9.15
CA LEU A 171 8.27 -9.29 -9.99
C LEU A 171 8.42 -10.77 -9.72
N PHE A 172 8.73 -11.52 -10.75
CA PHE A 172 9.11 -12.92 -10.60
C PHE A 172 10.61 -13.04 -10.38
N PRO A 173 11.09 -14.04 -9.63
CA PRO A 173 12.52 -14.23 -9.45
C PRO A 173 13.15 -14.73 -10.74
N LYS A 174 14.42 -14.35 -10.95
CA LYS A 174 15.22 -14.85 -12.09
C LYS A 174 15.52 -16.34 -12.00
N GLU A 175 15.65 -16.84 -10.78
CA GLU A 175 15.89 -18.24 -10.49
C GLU A 175 14.82 -18.79 -9.55
N ILE A 176 14.38 -20.02 -9.81
CA ILE A 176 13.46 -20.77 -8.95
C ILE A 176 14.11 -22.07 -8.50
N LYS A 177 13.60 -22.64 -7.41
CA LYS A 177 14.05 -23.96 -6.94
C LYS A 177 13.39 -25.06 -7.77
N ASN A 178 14.19 -25.93 -8.37
CA ASN A 178 13.66 -27.17 -8.95
C ASN A 178 13.32 -28.19 -7.85
N ALA A 179 12.74 -29.34 -8.24
CA ALA A 179 12.36 -30.40 -7.30
C ALA A 179 13.53 -30.95 -6.46
N ALA A 180 14.78 -30.76 -6.90
CA ALA A 180 15.99 -31.15 -6.19
C ALA A 180 16.59 -30.03 -5.31
N GLY A 181 15.94 -28.85 -5.23
CA GLY A 181 16.42 -27.71 -4.44
C GLY A 181 17.54 -26.88 -5.10
N ASN A 182 17.85 -27.13 -6.37
CA ASN A 182 18.83 -26.36 -7.13
C ASN A 182 18.19 -25.14 -7.78
N ASN A 183 18.91 -24.02 -7.83
CA ASN A 183 18.48 -22.84 -8.57
C ASN A 183 18.53 -23.15 -10.07
N VAL A 184 17.42 -22.90 -10.76
CA VAL A 184 17.33 -22.97 -12.22
C VAL A 184 16.68 -21.68 -12.74
N PRO A 185 17.00 -21.25 -13.98
CA PRO A 185 16.33 -20.11 -14.59
C PRO A 185 14.81 -20.28 -14.57
N SER A 186 14.09 -19.24 -14.16
CA SER A 186 12.64 -19.28 -14.01
C SER A 186 11.88 -19.21 -15.34
N GLY A 187 12.51 -18.65 -16.37
CA GLY A 187 11.88 -18.41 -17.67
C GLY A 187 10.90 -17.22 -17.69
N PHE A 188 10.70 -16.53 -16.56
CA PHE A 188 9.87 -15.33 -16.51
C PHE A 188 10.58 -14.13 -17.14
N SER A 189 9.83 -13.31 -17.88
CA SER A 189 10.33 -12.09 -18.51
C SER A 189 10.35 -10.89 -17.56
N ASN A 190 9.46 -10.87 -16.57
CA ASN A 190 9.25 -9.78 -15.61
C ASN A 190 10.06 -9.98 -14.32
N THR A 191 11.36 -10.20 -14.47
CA THR A 191 12.30 -10.41 -13.36
C THR A 191 13.00 -9.13 -12.88
N LYS A 192 12.83 -8.05 -13.65
CA LYS A 192 13.43 -6.75 -13.41
C LYS A 192 12.46 -5.65 -13.77
N ALA A 193 12.33 -4.64 -12.90
CA ALA A 193 11.58 -3.41 -13.16
C ALA A 193 12.53 -2.23 -13.24
N THR A 194 12.28 -1.35 -14.21
CA THR A 194 12.80 0.03 -14.19
C THR A 194 11.71 0.92 -13.62
N LEU A 195 12.03 1.75 -12.63
CA LEU A 195 11.09 2.64 -11.98
C LEU A 195 11.59 4.09 -12.02
N SER A 196 10.63 5.00 -12.07
CA SER A 196 10.86 6.42 -11.85
C SER A 196 10.61 6.76 -10.38
N LEU A 197 11.18 7.87 -9.92
CA LEU A 197 10.97 8.39 -8.57
C LEU A 197 10.45 9.82 -8.63
N ILE A 198 9.60 10.17 -7.67
CA ILE A 198 9.32 11.56 -7.31
C ILE A 198 9.87 11.74 -5.90
N ILE A 199 10.87 12.60 -5.77
CA ILE A 199 11.50 12.89 -4.48
C ILE A 199 11.01 14.27 -4.02
N ASP A 200 10.37 14.28 -2.86
CA ASP A 200 9.77 15.46 -2.26
C ASP A 200 10.60 15.92 -1.06
N ILE A 201 11.26 17.06 -1.21
CA ILE A 201 12.27 17.56 -0.28
C ILE A 201 11.69 18.76 0.47
N GLU A 202 11.55 18.64 1.78
CA GLU A 202 11.35 19.76 2.71
C GLU A 202 12.69 20.20 3.33
N GLU A 203 13.53 19.23 3.67
CA GLU A 203 14.91 19.40 4.12
C GLU A 203 15.80 18.44 3.33
N GLU A 204 16.87 18.95 2.75
CA GLU A 204 17.77 18.18 1.88
C GLU A 204 18.50 17.10 2.71
N PRO A 205 18.41 15.82 2.33
CA PRO A 205 19.09 14.76 3.06
C PRO A 205 20.58 14.74 2.71
N ASP A 206 21.42 14.33 3.68
CA ASP A 206 22.85 14.10 3.42
C ASP A 206 23.06 12.96 2.42
N LEU A 207 22.24 11.90 2.51
CA LEU A 207 22.31 10.71 1.67
C LEU A 207 20.94 10.05 1.53
N LEU A 208 20.58 9.68 0.30
CA LEU A 208 19.49 8.74 0.03
C LEU A 208 20.09 7.43 -0.48
N ARG A 209 19.85 6.35 0.27
CA ARG A 209 20.42 5.03 -0.02
C ARG A 209 19.40 3.94 0.24
N PHE A 210 19.37 2.95 -0.64
CA PHE A 210 18.63 1.72 -0.43
C PHE A 210 19.40 0.78 0.49
N GLU A 211 18.70 0.22 1.47
CA GLU A 211 19.23 -0.85 2.31
C GLU A 211 19.52 -2.11 1.49
N ASP A 212 20.45 -2.93 1.97
CA ASP A 212 20.69 -4.24 1.37
C ASP A 212 19.48 -5.13 1.57
N ASN A 213 19.09 -5.83 0.51
CA ASN A 213 17.96 -6.75 0.53
C ASN A 213 18.39 -8.09 -0.09
N GLU A 214 18.04 -9.19 0.56
CA GLU A 214 18.46 -10.50 0.06
C GLU A 214 17.65 -10.98 -1.14
N ASN A 215 16.43 -10.46 -1.32
CA ASN A 215 15.50 -10.82 -2.38
C ASN A 215 15.60 -9.89 -3.59
N PHE A 216 16.05 -8.65 -3.39
CA PHE A 216 16.06 -7.62 -4.42
C PHE A 216 17.42 -6.95 -4.58
N LEU A 217 17.87 -6.82 -5.83
CA LEU A 217 19.00 -5.97 -6.19
C LEU A 217 18.49 -4.64 -6.73
N ILE A 218 18.82 -3.54 -6.06
CA ILE A 218 18.43 -2.18 -6.45
C ILE A 218 19.64 -1.41 -6.98
N THR A 219 19.52 -0.83 -8.17
CA THR A 219 20.59 -0.07 -8.83
C THR A 219 20.06 1.23 -9.45
N PRO A 220 20.68 2.39 -9.21
CA PRO A 220 21.80 2.62 -8.29
C PRO A 220 21.37 2.46 -6.83
N LYS A 221 22.33 2.14 -5.95
CA LYS A 221 22.07 1.99 -4.51
C LYS A 221 21.89 3.35 -3.81
N GLU A 222 22.44 4.41 -4.39
CA GLU A 222 22.40 5.76 -3.85
C GLU A 222 21.83 6.72 -4.88
N ILE A 223 21.08 7.71 -4.41
CA ILE A 223 20.47 8.76 -5.23
C ILE A 223 20.95 10.10 -4.71
N SER A 224 21.60 10.89 -5.57
CA SER A 224 21.99 12.26 -5.22
C SER A 224 20.84 13.23 -5.50
N VAL A 225 20.48 13.99 -4.47
CA VAL A 225 19.52 15.11 -4.56
C VAL A 225 20.18 16.45 -4.25
N THR A 226 21.52 16.49 -4.22
CA THR A 226 22.27 17.65 -3.79
C THR A 226 21.99 18.86 -4.67
N GLY A 227 21.62 19.99 -4.05
CA GLY A 227 21.33 21.24 -4.75
C GLY A 227 20.01 21.27 -5.51
N LYS A 228 19.13 20.26 -5.32
CA LYS A 228 17.76 20.30 -5.87
C LYS A 228 16.86 21.29 -5.15
N GLY A 229 17.14 21.55 -3.86
CA GLY A 229 16.34 22.44 -3.03
C GLY A 229 14.94 21.92 -2.72
N LYS A 230 14.18 22.71 -1.97
CA LYS A 230 12.83 22.35 -1.50
C LYS A 230 11.85 22.17 -2.66
N GLY A 231 11.06 21.09 -2.62
CA GLY A 231 10.00 20.79 -3.58
C GLY A 231 10.02 19.35 -4.10
N LYS A 232 9.11 19.06 -5.06
CA LYS A 232 9.00 17.77 -5.74
C LYS A 232 9.88 17.74 -6.99
N HIS A 233 10.71 16.71 -7.09
CA HIS A 233 11.65 16.51 -8.19
C HIS A 233 11.44 15.14 -8.84
N GLY A 234 11.25 15.11 -10.15
CA GLY A 234 11.12 13.88 -10.93
C GLY A 234 12.48 13.30 -11.33
N PHE A 235 12.66 12.01 -11.08
CA PHE A 235 13.80 11.20 -11.51
C PHE A 235 13.28 10.09 -12.41
N THR A 236 13.26 10.35 -13.72
CA THR A 236 12.72 9.44 -14.72
C THR A 236 13.60 8.22 -14.90
N ASP A 237 12.99 7.03 -14.86
CA ASP A 237 13.60 5.72 -15.14
C ASP A 237 14.92 5.50 -14.42
N HIS A 238 15.00 6.02 -13.19
CA HIS A 238 16.24 6.27 -12.50
C HIS A 238 16.77 5.05 -11.74
N ILE A 239 15.89 4.14 -11.34
CA ILE A 239 16.28 2.94 -10.61
C ILE A 239 15.83 1.69 -11.35
N THR A 240 16.56 0.61 -11.10
CA THR A 240 16.19 -0.74 -11.48
C THR A 240 16.13 -1.62 -10.24
N ILE A 241 15.11 -2.48 -10.18
CA ILE A 241 14.90 -3.46 -9.12
C ILE A 241 14.83 -4.84 -9.79
N GLU A 242 15.76 -5.72 -9.46
CA GLU A 242 15.80 -7.11 -9.95
C GLU A 242 15.45 -8.07 -8.81
N CYS A 243 14.54 -9.01 -9.08
CA CYS A 243 14.14 -10.04 -8.12
C CYS A 243 15.07 -11.25 -8.22
N LEU A 244 15.82 -11.50 -7.15
CA LEU A 244 16.89 -12.50 -7.11
C LEU A 244 16.35 -13.89 -6.75
N LYS A 245 15.41 -13.99 -5.82
CA LYS A 245 14.90 -15.26 -5.26
C LYS A 245 13.45 -15.13 -4.79
N GLU A 246 12.77 -16.27 -4.67
CA GLU A 246 11.42 -16.38 -4.10
C GLU A 246 11.38 -15.86 -2.64
N PHE A 247 10.23 -15.33 -2.22
CA PHE A 247 9.98 -14.71 -0.91
C PHE A 247 8.62 -15.11 -0.34
#